data_AF-A0AAW5EZT8-F1
#
_entry.id   AF-A0AAW5EZT8-F1
#
_cell.length_a   1.000
_cell.length_b   1.000
_cell.length_c   1.000
_cell.angle_alpha   90.00
_cell.angle_beta   90.00
_cell.angle_gamma   90.00
#
_symmetry.space_group_name_H-M   'P 1'
#
loop_
_entity.id
_entity.type
_entity.pdbx_description
1 polymer ?
#
loop_
_entity_poly.entity_id
_entity_poly.type
_entity_poly.pdbx_seq_one_letter_code
_entity_poly.pdbx_strand_id
1 'polypeptide(L)'
;MKYKDFEGTIQALVDRKLDEIEEMEGVKILHAVESGSRAWGFASPDSDYDVRFVYVRPEQYYLRLDEKKDFINWELDETLDINGWDLSKTLQHFHKSNASLYEWANSPVVYRTTPEWGEIKEVSERFFSCKAGMYHYYGTARKNFIEYLQGEDVKYKKYFYVLRPILACKWIEERRCPPPVLFSELMGSVLEEEMKPAVDRLIELKVKTPESAAGRKIEELNGYIAEKLDEFKAKTAAMPDDRKEGWDELNSLFIRMAGKAADGGAFEKYE
;
A
#
# COMPACT_ATOMS: atom_id res chain seq x y z
N MET A 1 -1.43 5.04 24.02
CA MET A 1 -0.14 5.51 23.45
C MET A 1 0.09 6.93 23.93
N LYS A 2 1.33 7.27 24.28
CA LYS A 2 1.72 8.65 24.61
C LYS A 2 2.55 9.18 23.45
N TYR A 3 2.11 10.27 22.81
CA TYR A 3 2.81 10.89 21.68
C TYR A 3 2.79 12.41 21.80
N LYS A 4 3.97 13.02 21.88
CA LYS A 4 4.20 14.45 22.16
C LYS A 4 3.41 14.90 23.40
N ASP A 5 2.15 15.31 23.25
CA ASP A 5 1.24 15.70 24.35
C ASP A 5 -0.17 15.06 24.23
N PHE A 6 -0.27 13.95 23.51
CA PHE A 6 -1.51 13.18 23.33
C PHE A 6 -1.48 11.88 24.13
N GLU A 7 -2.56 11.65 24.88
CA GLU A 7 -2.82 10.39 25.57
C GLU A 7 -4.14 9.81 25.03
N GLY A 8 -4.05 8.66 24.37
CA GLY A 8 -5.20 8.01 23.75
C GLY A 8 -4.81 6.82 22.88
N THR A 9 -5.75 6.36 22.05
CA THR A 9 -5.50 5.33 21.03
C THR A 9 -4.79 5.95 19.81
N ILE A 10 -4.06 5.14 19.05
CA ILE A 10 -3.49 5.60 17.78
C ILE A 10 -4.60 6.05 16.82
N GLN A 11 -5.72 5.34 16.77
CA GLN A 11 -6.89 5.71 15.98
C GLN A 11 -7.33 7.15 16.26
N ALA A 12 -7.53 7.50 17.54
CA ALA A 12 -7.96 8.85 17.93
C ALA A 12 -6.91 9.93 17.59
N LEU A 13 -5.62 9.59 17.67
CA LEU A 13 -4.55 10.49 17.25
C LEU A 13 -4.59 10.73 15.74
N VAL A 14 -4.68 9.65 14.95
CA VAL A 14 -4.76 9.72 13.49
C VAL A 14 -6.01 10.49 13.07
N ASP A 15 -7.17 10.21 13.65
CA ASP A 15 -8.41 10.92 13.34
C ASP A 15 -8.31 12.43 13.59
N ARG A 16 -7.72 12.83 14.72
CA ARG A 16 -7.45 14.25 15.00
C ARG A 16 -6.51 14.86 13.96
N LYS A 17 -5.46 14.15 13.55
CA LYS A 17 -4.52 14.62 12.53
C LYS A 17 -5.17 14.72 11.14
N LEU A 18 -6.06 13.80 10.78
CA LEU A 18 -6.83 13.87 9.55
C LEU A 18 -7.79 15.08 9.56
N ASP A 19 -8.43 15.39 10.70
CA ASP A 19 -9.27 16.60 10.84
C ASP A 19 -8.43 17.89 10.72
N GLU A 20 -7.24 17.95 11.35
CA GLU A 20 -6.28 19.08 11.20
C GLU A 20 -5.88 19.28 9.73
N ILE A 21 -5.61 18.20 8.99
CA ILE A 21 -5.27 18.23 7.56
C ILE A 21 -6.44 18.78 6.73
N GLU A 22 -7.67 18.27 6.94
CA GLU A 22 -8.85 18.75 6.20
C GLU A 22 -9.08 20.25 6.39
N GLU A 23 -8.94 20.75 7.63
CA GLU A 23 -9.09 22.17 7.95
C GLU A 23 -7.98 23.03 7.35
N MET A 24 -6.71 22.66 7.56
CA MET A 24 -5.57 23.48 7.16
C MET A 24 -5.34 23.47 5.63
N GLU A 25 -5.58 22.35 4.96
CA GLU A 25 -5.36 22.21 3.52
C GLU A 25 -6.62 22.50 2.69
N GLY A 26 -7.77 22.67 3.34
CA GLY A 26 -9.06 22.88 2.68
C GLY A 26 -9.44 21.72 1.77
N VAL A 27 -9.22 20.48 2.23
CA VAL A 27 -9.46 19.26 1.46
C VAL A 27 -10.50 18.38 2.12
N LYS A 28 -10.97 17.37 1.38
CA LYS A 28 -11.83 16.31 1.90
C LYS A 28 -11.15 14.97 1.77
N ILE A 29 -10.96 14.29 2.89
CA ILE A 29 -10.33 12.96 2.93
C ILE A 29 -11.39 11.91 2.63
N LEU A 30 -11.17 11.17 1.54
CA LEU A 30 -12.08 10.12 1.06
C LEU A 30 -11.78 8.77 1.69
N HIS A 31 -10.50 8.50 1.92
CA HIS A 31 -10.04 7.23 2.47
C HIS A 31 -8.69 7.42 3.15
N ALA A 32 -8.54 6.89 4.36
CA ALA A 32 -7.28 6.89 5.11
C ALA A 32 -7.08 5.51 5.74
N VAL A 33 -5.88 4.96 5.57
CA VAL A 33 -5.56 3.58 5.96
C VAL A 33 -4.15 3.49 6.52
N GLU A 34 -3.90 2.41 7.25
CA GLU A 34 -2.55 1.97 7.56
C GLU A 34 -1.91 1.36 6.30
N SER A 35 -0.60 1.52 6.19
CA SER A 35 0.23 0.91 5.15
C SER A 35 1.44 0.21 5.78
N GLY A 36 2.30 -0.40 4.96
CA GLY A 36 3.56 -0.99 5.45
C GLY A 36 3.37 -2.17 6.39
N SER A 37 4.31 -2.37 7.32
CA SER A 37 4.39 -3.60 8.12
C SER A 37 3.18 -3.84 9.03
N ARG A 38 2.49 -2.78 9.45
CA ARG A 38 1.27 -2.88 10.28
C ARG A 38 0.11 -3.40 9.44
N ALA A 39 -0.11 -2.81 8.26
CA ALA A 39 -1.11 -3.29 7.31
C ALA A 39 -0.82 -4.72 6.82
N TRP A 40 0.46 -5.08 6.66
CA TRP A 40 0.85 -6.43 6.23
C TRP A 40 0.73 -7.48 7.35
N GLY A 41 0.46 -7.07 8.60
CA GLY A 41 0.18 -7.97 9.73
C GLY A 41 1.42 -8.55 10.42
N PHE A 42 2.59 -7.94 10.26
CA PHE A 42 3.83 -8.39 10.93
C PHE A 42 4.60 -7.27 11.63
N ALA A 43 3.99 -6.11 11.88
CA ALA A 43 4.63 -5.05 12.64
C ALA A 43 5.16 -5.51 14.01
N SER A 44 6.25 -4.90 14.43
CA SER A 44 6.77 -4.99 15.80
C SER A 44 6.20 -3.84 16.65
N PRO A 45 6.32 -3.90 17.98
CA PRO A 45 5.88 -2.82 18.86
C PRO A 45 6.54 -1.46 18.54
N ASP A 46 7.77 -1.47 18.04
CA ASP A 46 8.59 -0.33 17.64
C ASP A 46 8.39 0.11 16.18
N SER A 47 7.51 -0.53 15.40
CA SER A 47 7.20 -0.05 14.05
C SER A 47 6.52 1.32 14.09
N ASP A 48 6.84 2.17 13.14
CA ASP A 48 6.13 3.40 12.80
C ASP A 48 4.69 3.13 12.35
N TYR A 49 3.89 4.19 12.25
CA TYR A 49 2.53 4.19 11.70
C TYR A 49 2.55 4.90 10.35
N ASP A 50 2.39 4.12 9.28
CA ASP A 50 2.40 4.57 7.89
C ASP A 50 0.98 4.92 7.46
N VAL A 51 0.49 6.10 7.84
CA VAL A 51 -0.85 6.53 7.44
C VAL A 51 -0.81 7.02 5.99
N ARG A 52 -1.63 6.41 5.14
CA ARG A 52 -1.79 6.79 3.74
C ARG A 52 -3.23 7.18 3.47
N PHE A 53 -3.44 8.29 2.76
CA PHE A 53 -4.79 8.78 2.50
C PHE A 53 -4.99 9.30 1.08
N VAL A 54 -6.23 9.29 0.64
CA VAL A 54 -6.69 9.90 -0.62
C VAL A 54 -7.62 11.04 -0.26
N TYR A 55 -7.39 12.20 -0.87
CA TYR A 55 -8.21 13.38 -0.66
C TYR A 55 -8.64 14.01 -1.98
N VAL A 56 -9.72 14.77 -1.94
CA VAL A 56 -10.20 15.60 -3.05
C VAL A 56 -10.16 17.07 -2.65
N ARG A 57 -9.82 17.93 -3.61
CA ARG A 57 -9.80 19.38 -3.46
C ARG A 57 -11.05 20.01 -4.08
N PRO A 58 -11.42 21.24 -3.72
CA PRO A 58 -12.52 21.95 -4.38
C PRO A 58 -12.28 22.08 -5.88
N GLU A 59 -13.35 22.05 -6.68
CA GLU A 59 -13.28 22.17 -8.15
C GLU A 59 -12.44 23.37 -8.61
N GLN A 60 -12.57 24.51 -7.94
CA GLN A 60 -11.83 25.72 -8.28
C GLN A 60 -10.32 25.52 -8.17
N TYR A 61 -9.84 24.64 -7.27
CA TYR A 61 -8.42 24.29 -7.19
C TYR A 61 -7.94 23.66 -8.49
N TYR A 62 -8.73 22.76 -9.09
CA TYR A 62 -8.37 22.05 -10.32
C TYR A 62 -8.45 22.93 -11.58
N LEU A 63 -9.27 23.97 -11.57
CA LEU A 63 -9.46 24.89 -12.71
C LEU A 63 -8.47 26.07 -12.75
N ARG A 64 -7.60 26.21 -11.75
CA ARG A 64 -6.56 27.25 -11.71
C ARG A 64 -5.50 27.08 -12.81
N LEU A 65 -4.83 28.16 -13.19
CA LEU A 65 -3.76 28.13 -14.21
C LEU A 65 -2.36 27.85 -13.65
N ASP A 66 -2.13 28.14 -12.36
CA ASP A 66 -0.87 27.86 -11.69
C ASP A 66 -0.64 26.36 -11.42
N GLU A 67 0.61 26.03 -11.13
CA GLU A 67 1.04 24.67 -10.81
C GLU A 67 0.33 24.17 -9.53
N LYS A 68 -0.10 22.92 -9.55
CA LYS A 68 -0.89 22.31 -8.49
C LYS A 68 -0.11 21.21 -7.81
N LYS A 69 -0.13 21.18 -6.49
CA LYS A 69 0.42 20.07 -5.71
C LYS A 69 -0.60 18.94 -5.65
N ASP A 70 -0.13 17.74 -5.95
CA ASP A 70 -0.95 16.53 -6.00
C ASP A 70 -0.70 15.58 -4.81
N PHE A 71 -0.02 16.07 -3.77
CA PHE A 71 0.25 15.35 -2.54
C PHE A 71 0.30 16.27 -1.32
N ILE A 72 0.09 15.68 -0.14
CA ILE A 72 0.28 16.29 1.19
C ILE A 72 1.20 15.37 2.00
N ASN A 73 2.21 15.95 2.66
CA ASN A 73 3.01 15.28 3.68
C ASN A 73 2.71 15.93 5.03
N TRP A 74 2.48 15.13 6.05
CA TRP A 74 2.11 15.61 7.39
C TRP A 74 2.82 14.78 8.46
N GLU A 75 3.32 15.45 9.50
CA GLU A 75 4.00 14.84 10.66
C GLU A 75 4.95 13.70 10.23
N LEU A 76 6.05 14.02 9.54
CA LEU A 76 7.07 13.04 9.14
C LEU A 76 8.07 12.83 10.28
N ASP A 77 7.71 12.02 11.28
CA ASP A 77 8.62 11.68 12.37
C ASP A 77 8.75 10.17 12.61
N GLU A 78 9.54 9.78 13.62
CA GLU A 78 9.86 8.38 13.89
C GLU A 78 8.65 7.54 14.36
N THR A 79 7.51 8.20 14.66
CA THR A 79 6.29 7.50 15.11
C THR A 79 5.19 7.55 14.06
N LEU A 80 4.96 8.71 13.44
CA LEU A 80 3.94 8.89 12.42
C LEU A 80 4.61 9.26 11.10
N ASP A 81 4.15 8.64 10.01
CA ASP A 81 4.40 9.10 8.64
C ASP A 81 3.04 9.20 7.94
N ILE A 82 2.52 10.42 7.80
CA ILE A 82 1.22 10.67 7.19
C ILE A 82 1.41 11.27 5.80
N ASN A 83 1.07 10.51 4.75
CA ASN A 83 1.19 10.94 3.36
C ASN A 83 -0.14 10.76 2.63
N GLY A 84 -0.57 11.78 1.89
CA GLY A 84 -1.82 11.75 1.14
C GLY A 84 -1.64 12.14 -0.31
N TRP A 85 -2.40 11.50 -1.19
CA TRP A 85 -2.42 11.82 -2.63
C TRP A 85 -3.76 12.42 -3.04
N ASP A 86 -3.69 13.42 -3.91
CA ASP A 86 -4.87 14.03 -4.51
C ASP A 86 -5.63 13.00 -5.38
N LEU A 87 -6.93 13.16 -5.49
CA LEU A 87 -7.80 12.28 -6.26
C LEU A 87 -7.38 12.20 -7.74
N SER A 88 -6.97 13.31 -8.36
CA SER A 88 -6.50 13.32 -9.75
C SER A 88 -5.28 12.41 -9.92
N LYS A 89 -4.29 12.55 -9.04
CA LYS A 89 -3.11 11.68 -9.01
C LYS A 89 -3.51 10.23 -8.77
N THR A 90 -4.38 9.99 -7.79
CA THR A 90 -4.87 8.66 -7.43
C THR A 90 -5.48 7.93 -8.64
N LEU A 91 -6.39 8.58 -9.36
CA LEU A 91 -7.03 8.01 -10.55
C LEU A 91 -6.04 7.78 -11.70
N GLN A 92 -5.09 8.70 -11.91
CA GLN A 92 -3.99 8.48 -12.86
C GLN A 92 -3.10 7.29 -12.49
N HIS A 93 -2.89 7.07 -11.19
CA HIS A 93 -2.12 5.93 -10.69
C HIS A 93 -2.90 4.61 -10.81
N PHE A 94 -4.21 4.60 -10.59
CA PHE A 94 -5.06 3.45 -10.90
C PHE A 94 -5.04 3.11 -12.39
N HIS A 95 -5.12 4.10 -13.29
CA HIS A 95 -4.97 3.87 -14.73
C HIS A 95 -3.62 3.22 -15.09
N LYS A 96 -2.55 3.56 -14.38
CA LYS A 96 -1.22 2.94 -14.55
C LYS A 96 -1.07 1.59 -13.83
N SER A 97 -2.12 1.16 -13.13
CA SER A 97 -2.15 -0.01 -12.26
C SER A 97 -1.05 0.02 -11.17
N ASN A 98 -0.90 1.16 -10.49
CA ASN A 98 0.05 1.30 -9.40
C ASN A 98 -0.33 0.42 -8.20
N ALA A 99 0.55 -0.53 -7.86
CA ALA A 99 0.28 -1.51 -6.80
C ALA A 99 0.05 -0.90 -5.42
N SER A 100 0.75 0.20 -5.06
CA SER A 100 0.59 0.85 -3.77
C SER A 100 -0.84 1.34 -3.55
N LEU A 101 -1.52 1.82 -4.60
CA LEU A 101 -2.91 2.27 -4.48
C LEU A 101 -3.89 1.11 -4.30
N TYR A 102 -3.62 -0.04 -4.91
CA TYR A 102 -4.40 -1.24 -4.63
C TYR A 102 -4.16 -1.78 -3.24
N GLU A 103 -2.97 -1.60 -2.67
CA GLU A 103 -2.72 -1.91 -1.26
C GLU A 103 -3.47 -0.95 -0.34
N TRP A 104 -3.49 0.34 -0.64
CA TRP A 104 -4.25 1.30 0.17
C TRP A 104 -5.75 0.98 0.11
N ALA A 105 -6.28 0.74 -1.09
CA ALA A 105 -7.69 0.42 -1.30
C ALA A 105 -8.15 -0.90 -0.64
N ASN A 106 -7.22 -1.82 -0.37
CA ASN A 106 -7.51 -3.12 0.22
C ASN A 106 -6.82 -3.29 1.59
N SER A 107 -6.41 -2.20 2.23
CA SER A 107 -5.77 -2.26 3.54
C SER A 107 -6.76 -2.81 4.58
N PRO A 108 -6.33 -3.75 5.44
CA PRO A 108 -7.20 -4.33 6.46
C PRO A 108 -7.43 -3.39 7.65
N VAL A 109 -6.66 -2.29 7.76
CA VAL A 109 -6.76 -1.32 8.84
C VAL A 109 -7.13 0.03 8.23
N VAL A 110 -8.41 0.36 8.34
CA VAL A 110 -8.99 1.60 7.82
C VAL A 110 -9.17 2.57 8.97
N TYR A 111 -8.58 3.76 8.85
CA TYR A 111 -8.77 4.85 9.80
C TYR A 111 -10.03 5.65 9.50
N ARG A 112 -10.25 5.96 8.22
CA ARG A 112 -11.39 6.77 7.76
C ARG A 112 -11.79 6.35 6.36
N THR A 113 -13.08 6.34 6.06
CA THR A 113 -13.57 6.13 4.69
C THR A 113 -14.92 6.82 4.47
N THR A 114 -15.20 7.19 3.23
CA THR A 114 -16.48 7.76 2.82
C THR A 114 -17.22 6.81 1.85
N PRO A 115 -18.53 6.97 1.65
CA PRO A 115 -19.28 6.23 0.63
C PRO A 115 -18.71 6.43 -0.79
N GLU A 116 -18.26 7.65 -1.12
CA GLU A 116 -17.64 7.97 -2.41
C GLU A 116 -16.41 7.14 -2.71
N TRP A 117 -15.63 6.78 -1.68
CA TRP A 117 -14.50 5.88 -1.87
C TRP A 117 -14.94 4.51 -2.38
N GLY A 118 -16.10 4.01 -1.97
CA GLY A 118 -16.68 2.77 -2.49
C GLY A 118 -16.88 2.82 -4.01
N GLU A 119 -17.46 3.92 -4.52
CA GLU A 119 -17.63 4.14 -5.96
C GLU A 119 -16.27 4.24 -6.68
N ILE A 120 -15.32 4.97 -6.09
CA ILE A 120 -13.97 5.15 -6.66
C ILE A 120 -13.25 3.81 -6.75
N LYS A 121 -13.31 3.01 -5.68
CA LYS A 121 -12.68 1.70 -5.60
C LYS A 121 -13.25 0.77 -6.66
N GLU A 122 -14.57 0.66 -6.77
CA GLU A 122 -15.24 -0.23 -7.72
C GLU A 122 -14.86 0.08 -9.18
N VAL A 123 -14.82 1.37 -9.56
CA VAL A 123 -14.40 1.77 -10.90
C VAL A 123 -12.91 1.47 -11.12
N SER A 124 -12.07 1.74 -10.11
CA SER A 124 -10.61 1.62 -10.20
C SER A 124 -10.12 0.16 -10.26
N GLU A 125 -10.88 -0.79 -9.70
CA GLU A 125 -10.59 -2.23 -9.81
C GLU A 125 -10.57 -2.71 -11.26
N ARG A 126 -11.35 -2.08 -12.15
CA ARG A 126 -11.41 -2.40 -13.59
C ARG A 126 -10.16 -1.97 -14.37
N PHE A 127 -9.27 -1.19 -13.75
CA PHE A 127 -8.02 -0.71 -14.35
C PHE A 127 -6.80 -1.52 -13.88
N PHE A 128 -6.99 -2.57 -13.08
CA PHE A 128 -5.89 -3.42 -12.66
C PHE A 128 -5.29 -4.17 -13.85
N SER A 129 -3.98 -4.04 -14.02
CA SER A 129 -3.19 -4.76 -15.03
C SER A 129 -2.32 -5.79 -14.32
N CYS A 130 -2.48 -7.06 -14.69
CA CYS A 130 -1.68 -8.14 -14.13
C CYS A 130 -0.20 -7.92 -14.45
N LYS A 131 0.13 -7.48 -15.68
CA LYS A 131 1.52 -7.23 -16.07
C LYS A 131 2.14 -6.10 -15.24
N ALA A 132 1.44 -4.98 -15.11
CA ALA A 132 1.94 -3.84 -14.34
C ALA A 132 2.09 -4.17 -12.86
N GLY A 133 1.12 -4.87 -12.28
CA GLY A 133 1.16 -5.35 -10.89
C GLY A 133 2.31 -6.31 -10.64
N MET A 134 2.46 -7.36 -11.47
CA MET A 134 3.58 -8.31 -11.34
C MET A 134 4.93 -7.62 -11.51
N TYR A 135 5.07 -6.70 -12.47
CA TYR A 135 6.33 -5.97 -12.67
C TYR A 135 6.70 -5.11 -11.46
N HIS A 136 5.71 -4.43 -10.84
CA HIS A 136 5.93 -3.66 -9.62
C HIS A 136 6.43 -4.56 -8.47
N TYR A 137 5.69 -5.63 -8.17
CA TYR A 137 6.04 -6.52 -7.07
C TYR A 137 7.37 -7.22 -7.29
N TYR A 138 7.61 -7.74 -8.49
CA TYR A 138 8.90 -8.31 -8.89
C TYR A 138 10.05 -7.30 -8.67
N GLY A 139 9.89 -6.06 -9.15
CA GLY A 139 10.88 -5.01 -8.99
C GLY A 139 11.19 -4.72 -7.51
N THR A 140 10.15 -4.62 -6.68
CA THR A 140 10.26 -4.42 -5.23
C THR A 140 10.98 -5.58 -4.55
N ALA A 141 10.60 -6.82 -4.86
CA ALA A 141 11.26 -8.02 -4.33
C ALA A 141 12.73 -8.06 -4.71
N ARG A 142 13.04 -7.88 -6.01
CA ARG A 142 14.40 -7.92 -6.53
C ARG A 142 15.29 -6.85 -5.90
N LYS A 143 14.80 -5.61 -5.81
CA LYS A 143 15.53 -4.51 -5.18
C LYS A 143 15.90 -4.86 -3.73
N ASN A 144 14.91 -5.27 -2.93
CA ASN A 144 15.14 -5.58 -1.52
C ASN A 144 16.03 -6.82 -1.33
N PHE A 145 15.93 -7.82 -2.21
CA PHE A 145 16.78 -9.01 -2.15
C PHE A 145 18.26 -8.67 -2.39
N ILE A 146 18.55 -7.87 -3.41
CA ILE A 146 19.91 -7.42 -3.75
C ILE A 146 20.46 -6.51 -2.65
N GLU A 147 19.64 -5.59 -2.15
CA GLU A 147 20.08 -4.59 -1.18
C GLU A 147 20.31 -5.17 0.23
N TYR A 148 19.46 -6.10 0.67
CA TYR A 148 19.40 -6.49 2.08
C TYR A 148 19.68 -7.96 2.39
N LEU A 149 19.59 -8.88 1.41
CA LEU A 149 19.64 -10.33 1.67
C LEU A 149 20.86 -11.04 1.07
N GLN A 150 21.90 -10.30 0.66
CA GLN A 150 23.12 -10.86 0.06
C GLN A 150 24.23 -11.16 1.07
N GLY A 151 24.21 -10.53 2.26
CA GLY A 151 25.24 -10.70 3.29
C GLY A 151 25.14 -12.03 4.04
N GLU A 152 26.18 -12.42 4.79
CA GLU A 152 26.14 -13.58 5.67
C GLU A 152 25.12 -13.42 6.81
N ASP A 153 25.09 -12.23 7.41
CA ASP A 153 24.09 -11.81 8.39
C ASP A 153 23.17 -10.77 7.77
N VAL A 154 21.86 -10.94 7.98
CA VAL A 154 20.80 -10.13 7.37
C VAL A 154 19.72 -9.81 8.40
N LYS A 155 19.02 -8.69 8.20
CA LYS A 155 17.88 -8.32 9.05
C LYS A 155 16.65 -9.15 8.68
N TYR A 156 16.10 -9.89 9.63
CA TYR A 156 14.97 -10.79 9.34
C TYR A 156 13.72 -10.07 8.84
N LYS A 157 13.46 -8.84 9.31
CA LYS A 157 12.39 -7.97 8.79
C LYS A 157 12.45 -7.84 7.26
N LYS A 158 13.65 -7.80 6.66
CA LYS A 158 13.83 -7.62 5.21
C LYS A 158 13.41 -8.83 4.37
N TYR A 159 13.30 -10.04 4.93
CA TYR A 159 12.67 -11.16 4.22
C TYR A 159 11.21 -10.87 3.90
N PHE A 160 10.45 -10.23 4.79
CA PHE A 160 9.03 -9.92 4.52
C PHE A 160 8.88 -8.91 3.38
N TYR A 161 9.84 -7.98 3.21
CA TYR A 161 9.89 -7.04 2.08
C TYR A 161 10.26 -7.69 0.74
N VAL A 162 10.63 -8.98 0.74
CA VAL A 162 10.95 -9.76 -0.46
C VAL A 162 9.95 -10.88 -0.69
N LEU A 163 9.60 -11.63 0.36
CA LEU A 163 8.63 -12.72 0.31
C LEU A 163 7.23 -12.21 0.00
N ARG A 164 6.75 -11.14 0.66
CA ARG A 164 5.42 -10.60 0.38
C ARG A 164 5.25 -10.23 -1.10
N PRO A 165 6.14 -9.44 -1.74
CA PRO A 165 6.02 -9.17 -3.17
C PRO A 165 6.19 -10.40 -4.07
N ILE A 166 6.97 -11.41 -3.68
CA ILE A 166 7.02 -12.69 -4.40
C ILE A 166 5.67 -13.41 -4.36
N LEU A 167 5.04 -13.50 -3.19
CA LEU A 167 3.72 -14.11 -3.04
C LEU A 167 2.64 -13.29 -3.74
N ALA A 168 2.76 -11.95 -3.76
CA ALA A 168 1.91 -11.09 -4.57
C ALA A 168 2.02 -11.40 -6.07
N CYS A 169 3.23 -11.67 -6.59
CA CYS A 169 3.39 -12.13 -7.98
C CYS A 169 2.68 -13.46 -8.22
N LYS A 170 2.83 -14.44 -7.32
CA LYS A 170 2.11 -15.73 -7.40
C LYS A 170 0.59 -15.54 -7.40
N TRP A 171 0.08 -14.69 -6.51
CA TRP A 171 -1.35 -14.38 -6.45
C TRP A 171 -1.87 -13.80 -7.77
N ILE A 172 -1.16 -12.83 -8.34
CA ILE A 172 -1.58 -12.19 -9.59
C ILE A 172 -1.55 -13.21 -10.74
N GLU A 173 -0.54 -14.08 -10.76
CA GLU A 173 -0.46 -15.16 -11.74
C GLU A 173 -1.67 -16.12 -11.65
N GLU A 174 -2.02 -16.56 -10.43
CA GLU A 174 -3.07 -17.55 -10.23
C GLU A 174 -4.49 -16.97 -10.33
N ARG A 175 -4.70 -15.76 -9.79
CA ARG A 175 -6.04 -15.18 -9.55
C ARG A 175 -6.36 -13.98 -10.42
N ARG A 176 -5.38 -13.39 -11.10
CA ARG A 176 -5.54 -12.27 -12.03
C ARG A 176 -6.26 -11.04 -11.44
N CYS A 177 -6.01 -10.77 -10.17
CA CYS A 177 -6.58 -9.63 -9.44
C CYS A 177 -5.55 -9.05 -8.45
N PRO A 178 -5.81 -7.87 -7.87
CA PRO A 178 -4.94 -7.31 -6.83
C PRO A 178 -4.74 -8.31 -5.67
N PRO A 179 -3.51 -8.44 -5.16
CA PRO A 179 -3.21 -9.33 -4.03
C PRO A 179 -3.73 -8.76 -2.71
N PRO A 180 -4.09 -9.63 -1.74
CA PRO A 180 -4.43 -9.21 -0.40
C PRO A 180 -3.23 -8.58 0.29
N VAL A 181 -3.52 -7.68 1.23
CA VAL A 181 -2.48 -6.89 1.89
C VAL A 181 -1.76 -7.70 2.97
N LEU A 182 -2.51 -8.55 3.69
CA LEU A 182 -2.00 -9.39 4.78
C LEU A 182 -1.01 -10.45 4.28
N PHE A 183 0.15 -10.50 4.93
CA PHE A 183 1.17 -11.50 4.62
C PHE A 183 0.69 -12.92 4.91
N SER A 184 -0.05 -13.11 6.02
CA SER A 184 -0.60 -14.41 6.41
C SER A 184 -1.59 -14.97 5.39
N GLU A 185 -2.39 -14.11 4.75
CA GLU A 185 -3.35 -14.51 3.71
C GLU A 185 -2.62 -14.96 2.44
N LEU A 186 -1.62 -14.20 2.01
CA LEU A 186 -0.74 -14.59 0.90
C LEU A 186 -0.03 -15.91 1.18
N MET A 187 0.57 -16.03 2.37
CA MET A 187 1.28 -17.24 2.80
C MET A 187 0.34 -18.45 2.83
N GLY A 188 -0.86 -18.32 3.40
CA GLY A 188 -1.82 -19.41 3.47
C GLY A 188 -2.42 -19.79 2.11
N SER A 189 -2.38 -18.88 1.14
CA SER A 189 -3.03 -19.05 -0.16
C SER A 189 -2.11 -19.57 -1.26
N VAL A 190 -0.89 -19.05 -1.36
CA VAL A 190 -0.03 -19.27 -2.55
C VAL A 190 1.39 -19.73 -2.22
N LEU A 191 1.78 -19.83 -0.95
CA LEU A 191 3.09 -20.38 -0.59
C LEU A 191 3.08 -21.91 -0.71
N GLU A 192 4.13 -22.47 -1.32
CA GLU A 192 4.39 -23.90 -1.40
C GLU A 192 4.43 -24.55 0.00
N GLU A 193 3.78 -25.71 0.16
CA GLU A 193 3.70 -26.42 1.44
C GLU A 193 5.10 -26.73 2.01
N GLU A 194 6.06 -27.03 1.13
CA GLU A 194 7.44 -27.31 1.48
C GLU A 194 8.15 -26.10 2.09
N MET A 195 7.74 -24.89 1.71
CA MET A 195 8.35 -23.63 2.18
C MET A 195 7.69 -23.09 3.46
N LYS A 196 6.49 -23.55 3.82
CA LYS A 196 5.80 -23.09 5.04
C LYS A 196 6.65 -23.23 6.31
N PRO A 197 7.31 -24.38 6.58
CA PRO A 197 8.16 -24.51 7.76
C PRO A 197 9.28 -23.48 7.82
N ALA A 198 9.84 -23.06 6.67
CA ALA A 198 10.90 -22.06 6.62
C ALA A 198 10.39 -20.65 6.95
N VAL A 199 9.20 -20.31 6.45
CA VAL A 199 8.54 -19.03 6.72
C VAL A 199 8.02 -18.97 8.17
N ASP A 200 7.48 -20.05 8.72
CA ASP A 200 7.07 -20.12 10.13
C ASP A 200 8.24 -19.87 11.07
N ARG A 201 9.40 -20.49 10.79
CA ARG A 201 10.65 -20.21 11.54
C ARG A 201 11.06 -18.74 11.45
N LEU A 202 10.94 -18.12 10.27
CA LEU A 202 11.22 -16.69 10.10
C LEU A 202 10.26 -15.82 10.93
N ILE A 203 8.97 -16.15 10.96
CA ILE A 203 7.97 -15.45 11.78
C ILE A 203 8.34 -15.58 13.28
N GLU A 204 8.66 -16.78 13.74
CA GLU A 204 9.09 -16.99 15.12
C GLU A 204 10.34 -16.19 15.49
N LEU A 205 11.35 -16.18 14.61
CA LEU A 205 12.57 -15.41 14.79
C LEU A 205 12.23 -13.92 14.90
N LYS A 206 11.39 -13.41 14.00
CA LYS A 206 10.94 -12.01 14.00
C LYS A 206 10.22 -11.63 15.30
N VAL A 207 9.43 -12.52 15.89
CA VAL A 207 8.75 -12.27 17.17
C VAL A 207 9.73 -12.22 18.35
N LYS A 208 10.78 -13.06 18.31
CA LYS A 208 11.76 -13.18 19.39
C LYS A 208 12.87 -12.12 19.35
N THR A 209 12.97 -11.33 18.27
CA THR A 209 14.06 -10.38 18.07
C THR A 209 13.56 -8.96 17.78
N PRO A 210 14.24 -7.90 18.28
CA PRO A 210 13.97 -6.52 17.86
C PRO A 210 14.08 -6.33 16.34
N GLU A 211 13.43 -5.31 15.75
CA GLU A 211 13.51 -5.08 14.30
C GLU A 211 14.94 -4.86 13.77
N SER A 212 15.82 -4.33 14.63
CA SER A 212 17.22 -4.08 14.33
C SER A 212 18.08 -5.34 14.32
N ALA A 213 17.57 -6.47 14.83
CA ALA A 213 18.34 -7.70 14.93
C ALA A 213 18.70 -8.26 13.55
N ALA A 214 19.99 -8.51 13.36
CA ALA A 214 20.52 -9.26 12.25
C ALA A 214 20.92 -10.66 12.73
N GLY A 215 20.82 -11.64 11.85
CA GLY A 215 21.29 -12.99 12.09
C GLY A 215 21.63 -13.68 10.79
N ARG A 216 22.14 -14.91 10.91
CA ARG A 216 22.55 -15.71 9.76
C ARG A 216 21.41 -15.84 8.76
N LYS A 217 21.71 -15.60 7.48
CA LYS A 217 20.72 -15.77 6.42
C LYS A 217 20.16 -17.19 6.40
N ILE A 218 18.91 -17.32 5.97
CA ILE A 218 18.19 -18.59 5.91
C ILE A 218 18.35 -19.10 4.48
N GLU A 219 19.35 -19.96 4.26
CA GLU A 219 19.75 -20.42 2.91
C GLU A 219 18.57 -20.98 2.08
N GLU A 220 17.68 -21.71 2.73
CA GLU A 220 16.46 -22.26 2.11
C GLU A 220 15.55 -21.16 1.54
N LEU A 221 15.33 -20.07 2.29
CA LEU A 221 14.54 -18.93 1.83
C LEU A 221 15.27 -18.15 0.75
N ASN A 222 16.59 -17.97 0.87
CA ASN A 222 17.40 -17.30 -0.15
C ASN A 222 17.36 -18.04 -1.49
N GLY A 223 17.47 -19.37 -1.46
CA GLY A 223 17.36 -20.22 -2.65
C GLY A 223 16.00 -20.08 -3.32
N TYR A 224 14.92 -20.23 -2.53
CA TYR A 224 13.55 -20.05 -3.02
C TYR A 224 13.32 -18.66 -3.62
N ILE A 225 13.78 -17.61 -2.93
CA ILE A 225 13.64 -16.22 -3.41
C ILE A 225 14.38 -16.04 -4.75
N ALA A 226 15.61 -16.52 -4.86
CA ALA A 226 16.40 -16.38 -6.08
C ALA A 226 15.72 -17.08 -7.26
N GLU A 227 15.24 -18.32 -7.06
CA GLU A 227 14.49 -19.07 -8.06
C GLU A 227 13.25 -18.30 -8.53
N LYS A 228 12.41 -17.83 -7.60
CA LYS A 228 11.19 -17.09 -7.94
C LYS A 228 11.46 -15.77 -8.63
N LEU A 229 12.54 -15.08 -8.27
CA LEU A 229 12.94 -13.86 -8.97
C LEU A 229 13.31 -14.13 -10.44
N ASP A 230 14.03 -15.21 -10.73
CA ASP A 230 14.36 -15.58 -12.11
C ASP A 230 13.12 -16.02 -12.89
N GLU A 231 12.24 -16.80 -12.27
CA GLU A 231 10.95 -17.22 -12.82
C GLU A 231 10.09 -16.00 -13.19
N PHE A 232 9.86 -15.07 -12.26
CA PHE A 232 9.01 -13.90 -12.52
C PHE A 232 9.63 -12.90 -13.47
N LYS A 233 10.96 -12.80 -13.53
CA LYS A 233 11.63 -12.01 -14.56
C LYS A 233 11.27 -12.50 -15.96
N ALA A 234 11.33 -13.81 -16.19
CA ALA A 234 11.00 -14.39 -17.49
C ALA A 234 9.50 -14.22 -17.81
N LYS A 235 8.63 -14.49 -16.83
CA LYS A 235 7.17 -14.36 -17.00
C LYS A 235 6.75 -12.92 -17.30
N THR A 236 7.18 -11.95 -16.51
CA THR A 236 6.81 -10.54 -16.70
C THR A 236 7.27 -9.98 -18.04
N ALA A 237 8.42 -10.45 -18.56
CA ALA A 237 8.90 -10.11 -19.89
C ALA A 237 8.02 -10.68 -21.02
N ALA A 238 7.45 -11.88 -20.83
CA ALA A 238 6.61 -12.55 -21.82
C ALA A 238 5.14 -12.10 -21.80
N MET A 239 4.66 -11.48 -20.72
CA MET A 239 3.26 -11.05 -20.60
C MET A 239 2.91 -9.96 -21.63
N PRO A 240 1.72 -10.01 -22.26
CA PRO A 240 1.20 -8.89 -23.04
C PRO A 240 0.85 -7.71 -22.12
N ASP A 241 0.87 -6.49 -22.64
CA ASP A 241 0.31 -5.35 -21.91
C ASP A 241 -1.21 -5.50 -21.85
N ASP A 242 -1.75 -5.58 -20.64
CA ASP A 242 -3.17 -5.78 -20.35
C ASP A 242 -3.80 -4.57 -19.65
N ARG A 243 -3.14 -3.40 -19.72
CA ARG A 243 -3.72 -2.15 -19.24
C ARG A 243 -4.95 -1.78 -20.07
N LYS A 244 -6.02 -1.39 -19.36
CA LYS A 244 -7.21 -0.80 -19.96
C LYS A 244 -6.86 0.55 -20.59
N GLU A 245 -7.30 0.74 -21.83
CA GLU A 245 -7.17 2.02 -22.53
C GLU A 245 -8.33 2.97 -22.19
N GLY A 246 -8.07 4.26 -22.32
CA GLY A 246 -9.08 5.30 -22.21
C GLY A 246 -9.26 5.86 -20.80
N TRP A 247 -9.77 7.09 -20.75
CA TRP A 247 -9.88 7.88 -19.53
C TRP A 247 -11.31 8.21 -19.13
N ASP A 248 -12.30 7.93 -19.98
CA ASP A 248 -13.66 8.48 -19.84
C ASP A 248 -14.34 8.10 -18.52
N GLU A 249 -14.21 6.84 -18.07
CA GLU A 249 -14.73 6.40 -16.77
C GLU A 249 -14.05 7.14 -15.59
N LEU A 250 -12.72 7.28 -15.63
CA LEU A 250 -11.97 7.96 -14.57
C LEU A 250 -12.20 9.48 -14.60
N ASN A 251 -12.33 10.08 -15.78
CA ASN A 251 -12.64 11.50 -15.96
C ASN A 251 -14.04 11.81 -15.43
N SER A 252 -15.03 10.98 -15.78
CA SER A 252 -16.40 11.15 -15.31
C SER A 252 -16.46 11.02 -13.78
N LEU A 253 -15.76 10.02 -13.23
CA LEU A 253 -15.63 9.85 -11.79
C LEU A 253 -14.98 11.07 -11.13
N PHE A 254 -13.84 11.53 -11.66
CA PHE A 254 -13.11 12.68 -11.13
C PHE A 254 -13.97 13.95 -11.09
N ILE A 255 -14.63 14.29 -12.21
CA ILE A 255 -15.48 15.47 -12.32
C ILE A 255 -16.61 15.43 -11.30
N ARG A 256 -17.28 14.28 -11.14
CA ARG A 256 -18.36 14.12 -10.14
C ARG A 256 -17.84 14.32 -8.71
N MET A 257 -16.70 13.72 -8.37
CA MET A 257 -16.14 13.80 -7.01
C MET A 257 -15.61 15.20 -6.68
N ALA A 258 -14.97 15.86 -7.64
CA ALA A 258 -14.54 17.25 -7.50
C ALA A 258 -15.73 18.22 -7.35
N GLY A 259 -16.81 17.99 -8.11
CA GLY A 259 -18.06 18.76 -7.99
C GLY A 259 -18.70 18.60 -6.62
N LYS A 260 -18.86 17.36 -6.11
CA LYS A 260 -19.38 17.09 -4.76
C LYS A 260 -18.57 17.81 -3.66
N ALA A 261 -17.25 17.86 -3.81
CA ALA A 261 -16.37 18.53 -2.86
C ALA A 261 -16.56 20.06 -2.82
N ALA A 262 -17.01 20.67 -3.92
CA ALA A 262 -17.23 22.12 -4.03
C ALA A 262 -18.51 22.60 -3.35
N ASP A 263 -19.55 21.76 -3.29
CA ASP A 263 -20.87 22.14 -2.74
C ASP A 263 -20.92 22.16 -1.20
N GLY A 264 -19.80 21.93 -0.52
CA GLY A 264 -19.79 21.75 0.94
C GLY A 264 -20.60 20.52 1.38
N GLY A 265 -20.90 19.61 0.45
CA GLY A 265 -21.58 18.35 0.73
C GLY A 265 -20.84 17.63 1.84
N ALA A 266 -21.55 17.31 2.91
CA ALA A 266 -21.01 16.46 3.95
C ALA A 266 -20.66 15.12 3.29
N PHE A 267 -19.37 14.86 3.09
CA PHE A 267 -18.90 13.49 2.96
C PHE A 267 -19.29 12.83 4.29
N GLU A 268 -20.42 12.12 4.30
CA GLU A 268 -20.90 11.45 5.49
C GLU A 268 -19.79 10.50 5.94
N LYS A 269 -19.25 10.72 7.15
CA LYS A 269 -18.30 9.81 7.77
C LYS A 269 -19.07 8.50 8.01
N TYR A 270 -18.56 7.36 7.54
CA TYR A 270 -19.07 6.08 8.02
C TYR A 270 -18.70 5.93 9.51
N GLU A 271 -19.69 5.59 10.35
CA GLU A 271 -19.46 5.19 11.75
C GLU A 271 -18.67 3.88 11.86
#